data_AF-A0A3Q3D4F1-F1
#
_entry.id   AF-A0A3Q3D4F1-F1
#
_cell.length_a   1.000
_cell.length_b   1.000
_cell.length_c   1.000
_cell.angle_alpha   90.00
_cell.angle_beta   90.00
_cell.angle_gamma   90.00
#
_symmetry.space_group_name_H-M   'P 1'
#
loop_
_entity.id
_entity.type
_entity.pdbx_description
1 polymer ?
#
loop_
_entity_poly.entity_id
_entity_poly.type
_entity_poly.pdbx_seq_one_letter_code
_entity_poly.pdbx_strand_id
1 'polypeptide(L)'
;IKKGWGVRALQDIPQGTFVCEYVGEIISEAEAEMRQNDAYLFSLDDKPQDLYCIDARFYGNISRFLNHMCEPNLFACRVFTTHQDLRFPHIAFFASENIKAGEELGFNYGDHFWEVKSKVFSCECGSSKCKYSSAAMTSLQADSTPESQQQPSASPDTSSSDAPSSPS
;
A
#
# COMPACT_ATOMS: atom_id res chain seq x y z
N ILE A 1 17.87 -3.15 -11.48
CA ILE A 1 18.57 -3.35 -10.18
C ILE A 1 17.45 -3.54 -9.17
N LYS A 2 17.12 -4.77 -8.75
CA LYS A 2 15.69 -5.04 -8.52
C LYS A 2 15.05 -4.38 -7.29
N LYS A 3 15.71 -4.34 -6.14
CA LYS A 3 15.22 -3.62 -4.93
C LYS A 3 16.32 -3.02 -4.04
N GLY A 4 17.59 -3.15 -4.41
CA GLY A 4 18.70 -2.76 -3.53
C GLY A 4 18.95 -3.79 -2.41
N TRP A 5 19.18 -3.30 -1.18
CA TRP A 5 19.35 -4.15 0.00
C TRP A 5 18.01 -4.74 0.46
N GLY A 6 18.04 -5.88 1.14
CA GLY A 6 16.86 -6.54 1.69
C GLY A 6 17.23 -7.35 2.94
N VAL A 7 16.22 -7.72 3.72
CA VAL A 7 16.37 -8.55 4.93
C VAL A 7 15.78 -9.94 4.63
N ARG A 8 16.41 -11.00 5.14
CA ARG A 8 15.92 -12.37 5.00
C ARG A 8 16.04 -13.15 6.30
N ALA A 9 15.20 -14.15 6.47
CA ALA A 9 15.26 -15.08 7.58
C ALA A 9 16.46 -16.03 7.44
N LEU A 10 17.17 -16.33 8.54
CA LEU A 10 18.22 -17.36 8.58
C LEU A 10 17.74 -18.68 9.20
N GLN A 11 16.52 -18.68 9.73
CA GLN A 11 15.85 -19.81 10.35
C GLN A 11 14.35 -19.73 10.02
N ASP A 12 13.62 -20.82 10.16
CA ASP A 12 12.17 -20.80 10.05
C ASP A 12 11.59 -19.88 11.14
N ILE A 13 10.61 -19.06 10.78
CA ILE A 13 9.89 -18.15 11.68
C ILE A 13 8.41 -18.55 11.65
N PRO A 14 7.86 -19.09 12.75
CA PRO A 14 6.44 -19.41 12.83
C PRO A 14 5.55 -18.17 12.70
N GLN A 15 4.35 -18.36 12.16
CA GLN A 15 3.32 -17.33 12.11
C GLN A 15 3.06 -16.72 13.50
N GLY A 16 2.87 -15.41 13.56
CA GLY A 16 2.62 -14.65 14.79
C GLY A 16 3.87 -14.33 15.61
N THR A 17 5.06 -14.77 15.18
CA THR A 17 6.32 -14.45 15.86
C THR A 17 6.68 -12.98 15.68
N PHE A 18 7.06 -12.31 16.77
CA PHE A 18 7.68 -10.98 16.71
C PHE A 18 9.03 -11.06 15.98
N VAL A 19 9.24 -10.17 15.01
CA VAL A 19 10.44 -10.17 14.17
C VAL A 19 11.37 -9.01 14.55
N CYS A 20 10.90 -7.77 14.43
CA CYS A 20 11.66 -6.58 14.80
C CYS A 20 10.72 -5.37 14.98
N GLU A 21 11.26 -4.30 15.53
CA GLU A 21 10.60 -2.99 15.60
C GLU A 21 11.07 -2.08 14.46
N TYR A 22 10.19 -1.22 13.94
CA TYR A 22 10.59 -0.12 13.07
C TYR A 22 11.14 1.04 13.90
N VAL A 23 12.47 1.17 13.97
CA VAL A 23 13.13 2.18 14.80
C VAL A 23 13.78 3.25 13.93
N GLY A 24 13.63 4.51 14.34
CA GLY A 24 14.26 5.67 13.73
C GLY A 24 14.04 6.95 14.54
N GLU A 25 14.24 8.10 13.90
CA GLU A 25 13.99 9.42 14.48
C GLU A 25 12.48 9.74 14.45
N ILE A 26 11.87 10.09 15.58
CA ILE A 26 10.47 10.55 15.59
C ILE A 26 10.44 12.03 15.20
N ILE A 27 9.72 12.35 14.13
CA ILE A 27 9.56 13.72 13.62
C ILE A 27 8.07 14.05 13.40
N SER A 28 7.75 15.34 13.39
CA SER A 28 6.40 15.80 13.02
C SER A 28 6.22 15.76 11.50
N GLU A 29 4.96 15.75 11.05
CA GLU A 29 4.63 15.85 9.62
C GLU A 29 5.27 17.07 8.95
N ALA A 30 5.23 18.24 9.61
CA ALA A 30 5.83 19.46 9.08
C ALA A 30 7.35 19.34 8.89
N GLU A 31 8.04 18.60 9.76
CA GLU A 31 9.46 18.29 9.58
C GLU A 31 9.67 17.28 8.45
N ALA A 32 8.79 16.28 8.33
CA ALA A 32 8.83 15.28 7.26
C ALA A 32 8.67 15.92 5.86
N GLU A 33 7.78 16.89 5.70
CA GLU A 33 7.61 17.65 4.45
C GLU A 33 8.86 18.44 4.04
N MET A 34 9.69 18.84 5.00
CA MET A 34 10.96 19.51 4.73
C MET A 34 12.10 18.54 4.36
N ARG A 35 11.93 17.23 4.59
CA ARG A 35 12.93 16.22 4.24
C ARG A 35 12.96 16.04 2.72
N GLN A 36 14.15 16.09 2.14
CA GLN A 36 14.35 15.82 0.70
C GLN A 36 14.15 14.34 0.32
N ASN A 37 14.22 13.43 1.30
CA ASN A 37 14.13 12.00 1.09
C ASN A 37 13.20 11.37 2.13
N ASP A 38 12.04 10.99 1.63
CA ASP A 38 10.87 10.39 2.28
C ASP A 38 10.84 8.85 2.14
N ALA A 39 11.89 8.21 1.60
CA ALA A 39 11.88 6.78 1.30
C ALA A 39 11.91 5.87 2.54
N TYR A 40 12.14 6.44 3.73
CA TYR A 40 12.30 5.71 4.99
C TYR A 40 11.35 6.24 6.09
N LEU A 41 10.21 6.81 5.68
CA LEU A 41 9.19 7.28 6.60
C LEU A 41 8.18 6.17 6.92
N PHE A 42 7.78 6.11 8.19
CA PHE A 42 6.67 5.28 8.66
C PHE A 42 5.71 6.13 9.47
N SER A 43 4.48 6.33 8.98
CA SER A 43 3.45 7.13 9.65
C SER A 43 2.94 6.44 10.93
N LEU A 44 2.78 7.20 12.03
CA LEU A 44 2.34 6.66 13.32
C LEU A 44 0.83 6.78 13.58
N ASP A 45 0.10 7.56 12.78
CA ASP A 45 -1.34 7.73 12.90
C ASP A 45 -2.04 7.80 11.54
N ASP A 46 -3.30 7.37 11.53
CA ASP A 46 -4.21 7.49 10.39
C ASP A 46 -5.09 8.75 10.47
N LYS A 47 -4.96 9.53 11.55
CA LYS A 47 -5.81 10.69 11.85
C LYS A 47 -5.08 11.99 11.55
N PRO A 48 -5.73 12.95 10.87
CA PRO A 48 -5.07 14.16 10.36
C PRO A 48 -4.62 15.19 11.42
N GLN A 49 -4.78 14.91 12.71
CA GLN A 49 -4.46 15.86 13.79
C GLN A 49 -3.27 15.30 14.58
N ASP A 50 -2.20 16.09 14.68
CA ASP A 50 -0.93 15.75 15.36
C ASP A 50 -0.21 14.52 14.79
N LEU A 51 -0.03 14.49 13.46
CA LEU A 51 0.69 13.44 12.75
C LEU A 51 2.20 13.46 13.08
N TYR A 52 2.68 12.34 13.57
CA TYR A 52 4.10 12.03 13.70
C TYR A 52 4.45 10.86 12.78
N CYS A 53 5.71 10.81 12.36
CA CYS A 53 6.27 9.65 11.67
C CYS A 53 7.63 9.28 12.25
N ILE A 54 8.05 8.05 11.99
CA ILE A 54 9.40 7.59 12.23
C ILE A 54 10.19 7.73 10.93
N ASP A 55 11.26 8.52 10.95
CA ASP A 55 12.22 8.64 9.85
C ASP A 55 13.46 7.79 10.14
N ALA A 56 13.63 6.71 9.35
CA ALA A 56 14.79 5.82 9.45
C ALA A 56 15.93 6.17 8.47
N ARG A 57 15.94 7.37 7.88
CA ARG A 57 16.92 7.79 6.86
C ARG A 57 18.34 7.91 7.41
N PHE A 58 18.49 8.60 8.55
CA PHE A 58 19.79 8.88 9.18
C PHE A 58 20.05 8.00 10.39
N TYR A 59 19.01 7.76 11.19
CA TYR A 59 19.06 6.90 12.36
C TYR A 59 18.01 5.81 12.20
N GLY A 60 18.40 4.54 12.25
CA GLY A 60 17.45 3.44 12.19
C GLY A 60 18.11 2.08 12.43
N ASN A 61 17.29 1.06 12.69
CA ASN A 61 17.76 -0.31 12.90
C ASN A 61 17.64 -1.14 11.60
N ILE A 62 17.62 -2.47 11.71
CA ILE A 62 17.49 -3.39 10.55
C ILE A 62 16.19 -3.20 9.75
N SER A 63 15.11 -2.70 10.36
CA SER A 63 13.80 -2.58 9.72
C SER A 63 13.81 -1.66 8.50
N ARG A 64 14.72 -0.68 8.48
CA ARG A 64 14.87 0.29 7.37
C ARG A 64 15.21 -0.36 6.03
N PHE A 65 15.61 -1.64 6.06
CA PHE A 65 15.96 -2.43 4.88
C PHE A 65 14.91 -3.49 4.52
N LEU A 66 13.80 -3.57 5.27
CA LEU A 66 12.66 -4.41 4.89
C LEU A 66 12.02 -3.83 3.64
N ASN A 67 11.94 -4.63 2.57
CA ASN A 67 11.37 -4.18 1.30
C ASN A 67 9.84 -4.30 1.28
N HIS A 68 9.24 -3.60 0.31
CA HIS A 68 7.83 -3.75 0.03
C HIS A 68 7.50 -5.13 -0.56
N MET A 69 6.39 -5.72 -0.11
CA MET A 69 5.72 -6.86 -0.73
C MET A 69 4.22 -6.63 -0.83
N CYS A 70 3.63 -6.86 -2.01
CA CYS A 70 2.17 -6.79 -2.21
C CYS A 70 1.43 -7.94 -1.52
N GLU A 71 2.09 -9.10 -1.38
CA GLU A 71 1.66 -10.23 -0.55
C GLU A 71 2.71 -10.39 0.56
N PRO A 72 2.61 -9.59 1.64
CA PRO A 72 3.66 -9.52 2.65
C PRO A 72 3.61 -10.67 3.65
N ASN A 73 4.79 -11.13 4.05
CA ASN A 73 4.96 -12.09 5.15
C ASN A 73 5.13 -11.42 6.52
N LEU A 74 5.17 -10.08 6.57
CA LEU A 74 5.12 -9.29 7.80
C LEU A 74 3.91 -8.34 7.83
N PHE A 75 3.34 -8.13 9.01
CA PHE A 75 2.41 -7.03 9.28
C PHE A 75 2.90 -6.16 10.44
N ALA A 76 2.60 -4.87 10.38
CA ALA A 76 2.93 -3.90 11.41
C ALA A 76 1.82 -3.82 12.47
N CYS A 77 2.20 -3.74 13.74
CA CYS A 77 1.31 -3.60 14.88
C CYS A 77 1.75 -2.44 15.76
N ARG A 78 0.80 -1.59 16.18
CA ARG A 78 1.02 -0.54 17.18
C ARG A 78 1.09 -1.19 18.56
N VAL A 79 2.20 -1.01 19.26
CA VAL A 79 2.44 -1.58 20.59
C VAL A 79 2.77 -0.45 21.57
N PHE A 80 2.19 -0.51 22.76
CA PHE A 80 2.50 0.39 23.87
C PHE A 80 3.19 -0.41 24.96
N THR A 81 4.32 0.09 25.46
CA THR A 81 5.14 -0.63 26.43
C THR A 81 5.35 0.21 27.70
N THR A 82 6.48 0.90 27.79
CA THR A 82 6.92 1.73 28.93
C THR A 82 6.08 3.00 29.08
N HIS A 83 5.45 3.46 28.01
CA HIS A 83 4.50 4.56 28.02
C HIS A 83 3.26 4.22 27.18
N GLN A 84 2.19 4.99 27.41
CA GLN A 84 0.88 4.83 26.75
C GLN A 84 0.43 6.13 26.08
N ASP A 85 1.39 6.96 25.66
CA ASP A 85 1.10 8.13 24.84
C ASP A 85 0.71 7.66 23.44
N LEU A 86 -0.57 7.79 23.10
CA LEU A 86 -1.16 7.27 21.87
C LEU A 86 -0.53 7.85 20.60
N ARG A 87 0.13 9.01 20.70
CA ARG A 87 0.83 9.69 19.60
C ARG A 87 2.13 8.97 19.20
N PHE A 88 2.70 8.18 20.09
CA PHE A 88 4.03 7.58 19.91
C PHE A 88 4.01 6.05 20.12
N PRO A 89 3.17 5.29 19.38
CA PRO A 89 3.23 3.83 19.48
C PRO A 89 4.58 3.30 18.99
N HIS A 90 5.04 2.19 19.56
CA HIS A 90 6.08 1.38 18.92
C HIS A 90 5.47 0.66 17.71
N ILE A 91 6.21 0.58 16.62
CA ILE A 91 5.80 -0.17 15.42
C ILE A 91 6.52 -1.51 15.41
N ALA A 92 5.82 -2.56 15.81
CA ALA A 92 6.37 -3.92 15.85
C ALA A 92 5.91 -4.74 14.64
N PHE A 93 6.85 -5.43 13.98
CA PHE A 93 6.54 -6.38 12.92
C PHE A 93 6.39 -7.79 13.46
N PHE A 94 5.35 -8.47 13.00
CA PHE A 94 5.08 -9.86 13.28
C PHE A 94 4.92 -10.64 11.97
N ALA A 95 5.28 -11.92 12.00
CA ALA A 95 5.09 -12.81 10.87
C ALA A 95 3.59 -13.03 10.60
N SER A 96 3.10 -12.70 9.41
CA SER A 96 1.70 -12.93 8.99
C SER A 96 1.45 -14.38 8.59
N GLU A 97 2.51 -15.14 8.33
CA GLU A 97 2.51 -16.55 7.93
C GLU A 97 3.76 -17.27 8.44
N ASN A 98 3.89 -18.57 8.17
CA ASN A 98 5.13 -19.30 8.45
C ASN A 98 6.18 -18.95 7.39
N ILE A 99 7.31 -18.39 7.82
CA ILE A 99 8.41 -17.95 6.94
C ILE A 99 9.52 -18.99 6.98
N LYS A 100 10.05 -19.36 5.82
CA LYS A 100 11.16 -20.32 5.71
C LYS A 100 12.51 -19.65 5.77
N ALA A 101 13.50 -20.38 6.29
CA ALA A 101 14.89 -19.95 6.23
C ALA A 101 15.28 -19.61 4.77
N GLY A 102 15.85 -18.42 4.57
CA GLY A 102 16.26 -17.89 3.27
C GLY A 102 15.23 -16.96 2.61
N GLU A 103 13.97 -16.95 3.03
CA GLU A 103 12.95 -16.06 2.47
C GLU A 103 13.21 -14.59 2.81
N GLU A 104 12.99 -13.71 1.83
CA GLU A 104 13.03 -12.26 2.04
C GLU A 104 11.87 -11.85 2.95
N LEU A 105 12.12 -10.92 3.87
CA LEU A 105 11.13 -10.34 4.75
C LEU A 105 10.62 -9.04 4.15
N GLY A 106 9.30 -8.86 4.12
CA GLY A 106 8.70 -7.66 3.58
C GLY A 106 7.31 -7.39 4.11
N PHE A 107 6.94 -6.11 4.06
CA PHE A 107 5.65 -5.62 4.52
C PHE A 107 4.99 -4.75 3.44
N ASN A 108 3.70 -4.45 3.61
CA ASN A 108 3.03 -3.50 2.72
C ASN A 108 3.37 -2.06 3.15
N TYR A 109 3.90 -1.26 2.23
CA TYR A 109 4.29 0.13 2.49
C TYR A 109 3.09 1.08 2.52
N GLY A 110 1.91 0.61 2.10
CA GLY A 110 0.69 1.40 2.04
C GLY A 110 0.53 2.18 0.73
N ASP A 111 -0.71 2.56 0.45
CA ASP A 111 -1.08 3.25 -0.79
C ASP A 111 -0.44 4.64 -0.89
N HIS A 112 -0.32 5.37 0.23
CA HIS A 112 0.30 6.70 0.26
C HIS A 112 1.74 6.69 -0.28
N PHE A 113 2.55 5.69 0.11
CA PHE A 113 3.89 5.53 -0.44
C PHE A 113 3.84 5.34 -1.96
N TRP A 114 2.96 4.47 -2.44
CA TRP A 114 2.87 4.14 -3.86
C TRP A 114 2.23 5.25 -4.70
N GLU A 115 1.34 6.07 -4.16
CA GLU A 115 0.79 7.26 -4.84
C GLU A 115 1.89 8.26 -5.20
N VAL A 116 2.89 8.41 -4.32
CA VAL A 116 4.05 9.29 -4.54
C VAL A 116 5.09 8.59 -5.42
N LYS A 117 5.47 7.35 -5.09
CA LYS A 117 6.63 6.67 -5.67
C LYS A 117 6.38 5.98 -7.01
N SER A 118 5.13 5.62 -7.32
CA SER A 118 4.76 5.03 -8.62
C SER A 118 5.17 5.89 -9.82
N LYS A 119 5.29 7.22 -9.64
CA LYS A 119 5.73 8.17 -10.66
C LYS A 119 7.23 8.06 -10.98
N VAL A 120 8.01 7.45 -10.08
CA VAL A 120 9.48 7.35 -10.16
C VAL A 120 9.91 5.92 -10.49
N PHE A 121 9.27 4.92 -9.87
CA PHE A 121 9.54 3.51 -10.12
C PHE A 121 8.31 2.64 -9.83
N SER A 122 8.30 1.43 -10.36
CA SER A 122 7.24 0.45 -10.12
C SER A 122 7.69 -0.64 -9.14
N CYS A 123 6.70 -1.33 -8.54
CA CYS A 123 6.95 -2.43 -7.62
C CYS A 123 7.54 -3.65 -8.34
N GLU A 124 8.65 -4.15 -7.80
CA GLU A 124 9.34 -5.36 -8.28
C GLU A 124 9.22 -6.53 -7.29
N CYS A 125 8.13 -6.61 -6.50
CA CYS A 125 7.97 -7.68 -5.50
C CYS A 125 7.86 -9.10 -6.11
N GLY A 126 7.52 -9.20 -7.41
CA GLY A 126 7.43 -10.47 -8.13
C GLY A 126 6.15 -11.27 -7.91
N SER A 127 5.24 -10.82 -7.03
CA SER A 127 3.92 -11.44 -6.85
C SER A 127 3.08 -11.32 -8.12
N SER A 128 2.33 -12.39 -8.44
CA SER A 128 1.32 -12.39 -9.51
C SER A 128 0.13 -11.47 -9.20
N LYS A 129 -0.08 -11.12 -7.93
CA LYS A 129 -1.09 -10.17 -7.45
C LYS A 129 -0.50 -8.79 -7.14
N CYS A 130 0.65 -8.45 -7.74
CA CYS A 130 1.30 -7.15 -7.54
C CYS A 130 0.41 -6.00 -8.02
N LYS A 131 0.08 -5.07 -7.11
CA LYS A 131 -0.81 -3.92 -7.37
C LYS A 131 -0.10 -2.73 -8.03
N TYR A 132 1.22 -2.63 -7.84
CA TYR A 132 1.99 -1.43 -8.20
C TYR A 132 3.08 -1.74 -9.25
N SER A 133 2.99 -2.88 -9.94
CA SER A 133 3.90 -3.19 -11.06
C SER A 133 3.63 -2.27 -12.25
N SER A 134 4.59 -2.12 -13.16
CA SER A 134 4.39 -1.31 -14.37
C SER A 134 3.15 -1.76 -15.15
N ALA A 135 2.93 -3.09 -15.26
CA ALA A 135 1.76 -3.65 -15.94
C ALA A 135 0.45 -3.31 -15.22
N ALA A 136 0.40 -3.46 -13.89
CA ALA A 136 -0.79 -3.17 -13.10
C ALA A 136 -1.19 -1.68 -13.19
N MET A 137 -0.20 -0.78 -13.20
CA MET A 137 -0.45 0.65 -13.31
C MET A 137 -0.97 1.07 -14.70
N THR A 138 -0.51 0.42 -15.78
CA THR A 138 -1.02 0.68 -17.14
C THR A 138 -2.48 0.24 -17.31
N SER A 139 -2.87 -0.90 -16.71
CA SER A 139 -4.26 -1.39 -16.78
C SER A 139 -5.26 -0.45 -16.12
N LEU A 140 -4.90 0.18 -14.99
CA LEU A 140 -5.76 1.14 -14.30
C LEU A 140 -6.00 2.42 -15.12
N GLN A 141 -5.01 2.87 -15.89
CA GLN A 141 -5.15 4.05 -16.75
C GLN A 141 -6.00 3.78 -18.00
N ALA A 142 -5.94 2.55 -18.55
CA ALA A 142 -6.75 2.16 -19.70
C ALA A 142 -8.25 2.05 -19.37
N ASP A 143 -8.58 1.62 -18.14
CA ASP A 143 -9.96 1.50 -17.66
C ASP A 143 -10.58 2.86 -17.26
N SER A 144 -9.76 3.91 -17.16
CA SER A 144 -10.19 5.28 -16.81
C SER A 144 -10.53 6.15 -18.03
N THR A 145 -10.46 5.60 -19.25
CA THR A 145 -10.80 6.32 -20.48
C THR A 145 -12.33 6.37 -20.65
N PRO A 146 -12.99 7.55 -20.70
CA PRO A 146 -14.44 7.59 -20.89
C PRO A 146 -14.80 7.13 -22.30
N GLU A 147 -15.68 6.13 -22.42
CA GLU A 147 -16.33 5.81 -23.70
C GLU A 147 -17.10 7.04 -24.20
N SER A 148 -16.54 7.70 -25.22
CA SER A 148 -17.26 8.72 -25.98
C SER A 148 -18.45 8.06 -26.70
N GLN A 149 -19.64 8.53 -26.37
CA GLN A 149 -20.93 8.15 -26.95
C GLN A 149 -20.87 7.99 -28.48
N GLN A 150 -21.14 6.79 -28.97
CA GLN A 150 -21.64 6.58 -30.34
C GLN A 150 -23.05 6.01 -30.25
N GLN A 151 -24.03 6.91 -30.35
CA GLN A 151 -25.43 6.61 -30.53
C GLN A 151 -25.68 6.45 -32.04
N PRO A 152 -26.14 5.30 -32.56
CA PRO A 152 -26.62 5.23 -33.93
C PRO A 152 -28.06 5.75 -33.96
N SER A 153 -28.24 6.95 -34.51
CA SER A 153 -29.54 7.49 -34.89
C SER A 153 -30.08 6.75 -36.13
N ALA A 154 -31.17 6.00 -35.99
CA ALA A 154 -32.07 5.70 -37.09
C ALA A 154 -33.46 5.29 -36.57
N SER A 155 -34.45 6.13 -36.86
CA SER A 155 -35.86 5.75 -37.06
C SER A 155 -36.21 6.22 -38.48
N PRO A 156 -37.17 5.62 -39.22
CA PRO A 156 -38.59 5.75 -38.86
C PRO A 156 -39.55 4.59 -39.30
N ASP A 157 -40.78 4.64 -38.75
CA ASP A 157 -42.11 4.37 -39.36
C ASP A 157 -42.41 3.00 -40.01
N THR A 158 -43.60 2.36 -39.99
CA THR A 158 -45.04 2.51 -39.60
C THR A 158 -45.60 1.04 -39.59
N SER A 159 -46.76 0.62 -39.04
CA SER A 159 -48.15 1.05 -39.29
C SER A 159 -49.17 0.31 -38.37
N SER A 160 -50.30 0.98 -38.10
CA SER A 160 -51.74 0.53 -38.14
C SER A 160 -52.21 -0.77 -37.44
N SER A 161 -53.41 -0.94 -36.87
CA SER A 161 -54.61 -0.14 -36.56
C SER A 161 -55.60 -1.04 -35.75
N ASP A 162 -56.67 -0.44 -35.22
CA ASP A 162 -58.00 -1.03 -34.88
C ASP A 162 -58.32 -1.57 -33.45
N ALA A 163 -58.84 -0.64 -32.61
CA ALA A 163 -60.22 -0.58 -32.02
C ALA A 163 -60.82 -1.75 -31.17
N PRO A 164 -62.04 -1.63 -30.56
CA PRO A 164 -62.23 -1.21 -29.15
C PRO A 164 -63.18 -2.12 -28.31
N SER A 165 -63.37 -1.84 -27.01
CA SER A 165 -64.67 -1.64 -26.30
C SER A 165 -64.66 -1.96 -24.77
N SER A 166 -65.41 -1.11 -24.05
CA SER A 166 -65.54 -0.86 -22.60
C SER A 166 -66.45 -1.86 -21.83
N PRO A 167 -67.02 -1.54 -20.64
CA PRO A 167 -66.42 -1.27 -19.32
C PRO A 167 -67.08 -2.11 -18.18
N SER A 168 -66.64 -1.90 -16.94
CA SER A 168 -67.45 -1.99 -15.71
C SER A 168 -67.12 -0.81 -14.81
#